data_AF-A0A1D1YW51-F1
#
_entry.id   AF-A0A1D1YW51-F1
#
_cell.length_a   1.000
_cell.length_b   1.000
_cell.length_c   1.000
_cell.angle_alpha   90.00
_cell.angle_beta   90.00
_cell.angle_gamma   90.00
#
_symmetry.space_group_name_H-M   'P 1'
#
loop_
_entity.id
_entity.type
_entity.pdbx_description
1 polymer ?
#
loop_
_entity_poly.entity_id
_entity_poly.type
_entity_poly.pdbx_seq_one_letter_code
_entity_poly.pdbx_strand_id
1 'polypeptide(L)'
;MGKANGDESSIIVKVKYDTPTESMARNFYLPSKVRLEDLEYKIRERFEITSDLKVELCYIDEDGDRIMITHDDDMLLALSQERKPTFELLVKSKVSEEMCLYPETAKGQPGEAVEVWIAAQYLTVASATREDTKAWGTFVYTDDSDILKALVHADKICLAHVPPPFNVIATIRFLPGCVSYIGSTRNDITTQSYDNYGTSYVIEHVRLVPAMARANKRK
;
A
#
# COMPACT_ATOMS: atom_id res chain seq x y z
N MET A 1 -37.56 39.47 -22.97
CA MET A 1 -36.52 39.27 -21.92
C MET A 1 -36.15 37.79 -21.92
N GLY A 2 -35.25 37.37 -22.80
CA GLY A 2 -34.77 35.99 -22.84
C GLY A 2 -33.78 35.77 -21.70
N LYS A 3 -34.07 34.86 -20.78
CA LYS A 3 -33.07 34.38 -19.82
C LYS A 3 -32.12 33.48 -20.61
N ALA A 4 -30.87 33.94 -20.76
CA ALA A 4 -29.79 33.09 -21.20
C ALA A 4 -29.62 31.98 -20.16
N ASN A 5 -29.92 30.73 -20.54
CA ASN A 5 -29.38 29.58 -19.85
C ASN A 5 -27.87 29.63 -20.08
N GLY A 6 -27.11 29.94 -19.03
CA GLY A 6 -25.67 29.73 -19.03
C GLY A 6 -25.45 28.24 -19.19
N ASP A 7 -25.02 27.85 -20.38
CA ASP A 7 -24.57 26.50 -20.68
C ASP A 7 -23.34 26.25 -19.79
N GLU A 8 -23.52 25.54 -18.68
CA GLU A 8 -22.39 25.06 -17.87
C GLU A 8 -21.62 24.07 -18.75
N SER A 9 -20.59 24.58 -19.43
CA SER A 9 -19.79 23.79 -20.35
C SER A 9 -19.22 22.59 -19.59
N SER A 10 -19.73 21.41 -19.89
CA SER A 10 -19.26 20.15 -19.30
C SER A 10 -18.18 19.55 -20.17
N ILE A 11 -17.08 19.14 -19.55
CA ILE A 11 -15.95 18.51 -20.23
C ILE A 11 -16.07 16.99 -20.04
N ILE A 12 -15.86 16.23 -21.12
CA ILE A 12 -15.83 14.77 -21.06
C ILE A 12 -14.39 14.29 -20.98
N VAL A 13 -14.04 13.68 -19.85
CA VAL A 13 -12.73 13.06 -19.64
C VAL A 13 -12.85 11.56 -19.79
N LYS A 14 -11.93 10.94 -20.53
CA LYS A 14 -11.77 9.49 -20.57
C LYS A 14 -10.75 9.07 -19.51
N VAL A 15 -11.11 8.17 -18.60
CA VAL A 15 -10.15 7.57 -17.67
C VAL A 15 -9.92 6.12 -18.08
N LYS A 16 -8.67 5.72 -18.26
CA LYS A 16 -8.24 4.35 -18.56
C LYS A 16 -7.61 3.73 -17.32
N TYR A 17 -7.89 2.46 -17.08
CA TYR A 17 -7.28 1.68 -16.01
C TYR A 17 -6.80 0.35 -16.58
N ASP A 18 -5.48 0.21 -16.67
CA ASP A 18 -4.82 -0.97 -17.21
C ASP A 18 -4.24 -1.80 -16.06
N THR A 19 -4.73 -3.01 -15.92
CA THR A 19 -4.21 -4.04 -15.00
C THR A 19 -3.46 -5.11 -15.82
N PRO A 20 -2.63 -5.95 -15.19
CA PRO A 20 -1.98 -7.06 -15.91
C PRO A 20 -2.95 -8.02 -16.62
N THR A 21 -4.21 -8.07 -16.18
CA THR A 21 -5.22 -9.01 -16.66
C THR A 21 -6.29 -8.37 -17.54
N GLU A 22 -6.57 -7.07 -17.37
CA GLU A 22 -7.67 -6.38 -18.03
C GLU A 22 -7.39 -4.88 -18.22
N SER A 23 -7.85 -4.33 -19.33
CA SER A 23 -7.85 -2.89 -19.63
C SER A 23 -9.28 -2.37 -19.64
N MET A 24 -9.59 -1.41 -18.78
CA MET A 24 -10.90 -0.77 -18.66
C MET A 24 -10.82 0.72 -19.02
N ALA A 25 -11.90 1.28 -19.56
CA ALA A 25 -12.01 2.73 -19.74
C ALA A 25 -13.43 3.23 -19.50
N ARG A 26 -13.55 4.40 -18.85
CA ARG A 26 -14.84 5.04 -18.55
C ARG A 26 -14.79 6.53 -18.90
N ASN A 27 -15.92 7.09 -19.36
CA ASN A 27 -16.06 8.52 -19.59
C ASN A 27 -16.73 9.20 -18.38
N PHE A 28 -16.20 10.34 -17.97
CA PHE A 28 -16.70 11.16 -16.86
C PHE A 28 -17.11 12.53 -17.38
N TYR A 29 -18.28 12.99 -16.95
CA TYR A 29 -18.77 14.34 -17.21
C TYR A 29 -18.37 15.23 -16.05
N LEU A 30 -17.56 16.24 -16.35
CA LEU A 30 -17.06 17.19 -15.36
C LEU A 30 -17.68 18.57 -15.60
N PRO A 31 -18.17 19.24 -14.54
CA PRO A 31 -18.55 20.64 -14.65
C PRO A 31 -17.32 21.52 -14.90
N SER A 32 -17.53 22.75 -15.34
CA SER A 32 -16.47 23.71 -15.65
C SER A 32 -15.59 24.07 -14.45
N LYS A 33 -16.12 23.90 -13.23
CA LYS A 33 -15.40 24.01 -11.95
C LYS A 33 -15.43 22.66 -11.26
N VAL A 34 -14.41 21.84 -11.52
CA VAL A 34 -14.25 20.52 -10.91
C VAL A 34 -13.00 20.53 -10.03
N ARG A 35 -13.11 19.99 -8.83
CA ARG A 35 -11.95 19.72 -7.95
C ARG A 35 -11.44 18.31 -8.23
N LEU A 36 -10.14 18.11 -8.11
CA LEU A 36 -9.50 16.81 -8.31
C LEU A 36 -10.10 15.76 -7.36
N GLU A 37 -10.33 16.13 -6.10
CA GLU A 37 -10.99 15.28 -5.09
C GLU A 37 -12.37 14.75 -5.54
N ASP A 38 -13.17 15.60 -6.20
CA ASP A 38 -14.51 15.21 -6.68
C ASP A 38 -14.43 14.23 -7.86
N LEU A 39 -13.40 14.37 -8.71
CA LEU A 39 -13.13 13.42 -9.79
C LEU A 39 -12.62 12.09 -9.23
N GLU A 40 -11.69 12.11 -8.28
CA GLU A 40 -11.16 10.92 -7.63
C GLU A 40 -12.26 10.11 -6.93
N TYR A 41 -13.16 10.78 -6.21
CA TYR A 41 -14.32 10.14 -5.58
C TYR A 41 -15.17 9.38 -6.62
N LYS A 42 -15.52 10.03 -7.74
CA LYS A 42 -16.32 9.40 -8.81
C LYS A 42 -15.56 8.25 -9.47
N ILE A 43 -14.25 8.36 -9.64
CA ILE A 43 -13.42 7.29 -10.19
C ILE A 43 -13.46 6.08 -9.26
N ARG A 44 -13.29 6.28 -7.95
CA ARG A 44 -13.35 5.18 -6.97
C ARG A 44 -14.68 4.43 -7.03
N GLU A 45 -15.80 5.14 -7.02
CA GLU A 45 -17.11 4.51 -7.11
C GLU A 45 -17.28 3.69 -8.40
N ARG A 46 -16.86 4.23 -9.55
CA ARG A 46 -17.09 3.58 -10.85
C ARG A 46 -16.12 2.45 -11.18
N PHE A 47 -14.91 2.49 -10.63
CA PHE A 47 -13.92 1.43 -10.78
C PHE A 47 -13.91 0.47 -9.58
N GLU A 48 -14.84 0.64 -8.63
CA GLU A 48 -14.97 -0.19 -7.42
C GLU A 48 -13.66 -0.24 -6.61
N ILE A 49 -12.94 0.89 -6.57
CA ILE A 49 -11.65 1.01 -5.87
C ILE A 49 -11.91 1.35 -4.41
N THR A 50 -11.45 0.48 -3.54
CA THR A 50 -11.59 0.60 -2.10
C THR A 50 -10.70 1.72 -1.54
N SER A 51 -11.11 2.31 -0.40
CA SER A 51 -10.50 3.53 0.18
C SER A 51 -9.07 3.33 0.70
N ASP A 52 -8.68 2.09 0.93
CA ASP A 52 -7.35 1.65 1.33
C ASP A 52 -6.32 1.66 0.19
N LEU A 53 -6.76 1.81 -1.05
CA LEU A 53 -5.88 1.95 -2.20
C LEU A 53 -5.70 3.44 -2.52
N LYS A 54 -4.47 3.85 -2.80
CA LYS A 54 -4.15 5.16 -3.36
C LYS A 54 -4.52 5.18 -4.85
N VAL A 55 -5.28 6.19 -5.24
CA VAL A 55 -5.56 6.51 -6.64
C VAL A 55 -4.62 7.64 -7.03
N GLU A 56 -3.95 7.48 -8.17
CA GLU A 56 -3.19 8.55 -8.80
C GLU A 56 -3.62 8.65 -10.26
N LEU A 57 -3.61 9.87 -10.79
CA LEU A 57 -3.95 10.13 -12.18
C LEU A 57 -2.74 10.73 -12.89
N CYS A 58 -2.58 10.38 -14.15
CA CYS A 58 -1.64 11.04 -15.04
C CYS A 58 -2.21 11.19 -16.44
N TYR A 59 -1.63 12.10 -17.22
CA TYR A 59 -1.96 12.26 -18.63
C TYR A 59 -0.68 12.28 -19.45
N ILE A 60 -0.83 12.07 -20.76
CA ILE A 60 0.25 12.27 -21.72
C ILE A 60 0.02 13.63 -22.37
N ASP A 61 1.01 14.52 -22.28
CA ASP A 61 0.93 15.84 -22.90
C ASP A 61 1.19 15.80 -24.42
N GLU A 62 1.32 16.98 -25.03
CA GLU A 62 1.56 17.13 -26.46
C GLU A 62 2.96 16.67 -26.89
N ASP A 63 3.93 16.75 -25.99
CA ASP A 63 5.31 16.32 -26.19
C ASP A 63 5.47 14.79 -26.03
N GLY A 64 4.46 14.13 -25.47
CA GLY A 64 4.45 12.69 -25.21
C GLY A 64 4.98 12.33 -23.82
N ASP A 65 5.18 13.31 -22.95
CA ASP A 65 5.63 13.12 -21.59
C ASP A 65 4.47 12.75 -20.67
N ARG A 66 4.76 11.88 -19.69
CA ARG A 66 3.79 11.40 -18.72
C ARG A 66 3.78 12.31 -17.51
N ILE A 67 2.72 13.09 -17.36
CA ILE A 67 2.58 14.11 -16.32
C ILE A 67 1.59 13.64 -15.26
N MET A 68 2.02 13.66 -14.00
CA MET A 68 1.16 13.32 -12.85
C MET A 68 0.22 14.48 -12.52
N ILE A 69 -1.04 14.16 -12.25
CA ILE A 69 -2.04 15.11 -11.77
C ILE A 69 -2.06 15.02 -10.25
N THR A 70 -1.53 16.04 -9.59
CA THR A 70 -1.39 16.06 -8.12
C THR A 70 -2.23 17.16 -7.46
N HIS A 71 -2.52 18.23 -8.20
CA HIS A 71 -3.31 19.37 -7.74
C HIS A 71 -4.36 19.76 -8.79
N ASP A 72 -5.31 20.61 -8.39
CA ASP A 72 -6.36 21.13 -9.27
C ASP A 72 -5.77 21.82 -10.52
N ASP A 73 -4.68 22.58 -10.37
CA ASP A 73 -4.04 23.27 -11.50
C ASP A 73 -3.45 22.29 -12.53
N ASP A 74 -2.87 21.17 -12.09
CA ASP A 74 -2.39 20.10 -12.99
C ASP A 74 -3.55 19.50 -13.79
N MET A 75 -4.69 19.28 -13.12
CA MET A 75 -5.89 18.76 -13.76
C MET A 75 -6.42 19.76 -14.79
N LEU A 76 -6.46 21.06 -14.47
CA LEU A 76 -6.90 22.09 -15.40
C LEU A 76 -6.02 22.15 -16.65
N LEU A 77 -4.69 22.05 -16.50
CA LEU A 77 -3.75 21.95 -17.63
C LEU A 77 -4.00 20.70 -18.50
N ALA A 78 -4.32 19.58 -17.86
CA ALA A 78 -4.64 18.33 -18.55
C ALA A 78 -5.99 18.41 -19.30
N LEU A 79 -6.95 19.18 -18.79
CA LEU A 79 -8.25 19.42 -19.43
C LEU A 79 -8.18 20.43 -20.58
N SER A 80 -7.18 21.33 -20.57
CA SER A 80 -7.00 22.37 -21.60
C SER A 80 -6.19 21.91 -22.83
N GLN A 81 -5.75 20.65 -22.87
CA GLN A 81 -5.03 20.08 -24.01
C GLN A 81 -5.89 20.13 -25.29
N GLU A 82 -5.27 20.23 -26.48
CA GLU A 82 -6.03 20.22 -27.74
C GLU A 82 -6.74 18.88 -28.01
N ARG A 83 -6.16 17.80 -27.48
CA ARG A 83 -6.70 16.45 -27.60
C ARG A 83 -7.78 16.20 -26.57
N LYS A 84 -8.68 15.25 -26.86
CA LYS A 84 -9.68 14.79 -25.89
C LYS A 84 -8.97 14.37 -24.59
N PRO A 85 -9.28 15.00 -23.44
CA PRO A 85 -8.63 14.70 -22.17
C PRO A 85 -8.75 13.22 -21.83
N THR A 86 -7.60 12.57 -21.70
CA THR A 86 -7.50 11.15 -21.36
C THR A 86 -6.53 10.98 -20.21
N PHE A 87 -7.02 10.47 -19.09
CA PHE A 87 -6.21 10.19 -17.90
C PHE A 87 -5.98 8.69 -17.78
N GLU A 88 -4.78 8.33 -17.37
CA GLU A 88 -4.41 6.99 -16.93
C GLU A 88 -4.56 6.93 -15.41
N LEU A 89 -5.30 5.93 -14.94
CA LEU A 89 -5.54 5.63 -13.55
C LEU A 89 -4.49 4.64 -13.06
N LEU A 90 -3.77 5.04 -12.01
CA LEU A 90 -2.86 4.19 -11.27
C LEU A 90 -3.48 3.89 -9.90
N VAL A 91 -3.56 2.61 -9.56
CA VAL A 91 -4.03 2.15 -8.25
C VAL A 91 -2.87 1.49 -7.53
N LYS A 92 -2.52 2.00 -6.35
CA LYS A 92 -1.39 1.54 -5.53
C LYS A 92 -1.87 1.25 -4.11
N SER A 93 -1.20 0.35 -3.38
CA SER A 93 -1.43 0.21 -1.94
C SER A 93 -1.15 1.56 -1.25
N LYS A 94 -2.06 2.02 -0.38
CA LYS A 94 -1.79 3.17 0.48
C LYS A 94 -0.82 2.70 1.57
N VAL A 95 0.47 2.97 1.37
CA VAL A 95 1.46 2.75 2.41
C VAL A 95 1.40 3.94 3.37
N SER A 96 1.20 3.67 4.66
CA SER A 96 1.31 4.67 5.72
C SER A 96 2.63 5.43 5.59
N GLU A 97 2.57 6.77 5.71
CA GLU A 97 3.78 7.61 5.71
C GLU A 97 4.63 7.36 6.97
N GLU A 98 4.01 6.91 8.06
CA GLU A 98 4.69 6.54 9.29
C GLU A 98 5.10 5.06 9.26
N MET A 99 6.38 4.84 9.54
CA MET A 99 7.01 3.52 9.63
C MET A 99 6.94 2.99 11.06
N CYS A 100 6.44 1.77 11.24
CA CYS A 100 6.46 1.08 12.53
C CYS A 100 7.86 0.54 12.84
N LEU A 101 8.33 0.67 14.07
CA LEU A 101 9.65 0.17 14.48
C LEU A 101 9.51 -1.11 15.31
N TYR A 102 10.03 -2.24 14.83
CA TYR A 102 10.07 -3.47 15.61
C TYR A 102 10.94 -3.27 16.87
N PRO A 103 10.49 -3.69 18.08
CA PRO A 103 9.45 -4.69 18.34
C PRO A 103 8.03 -4.17 18.60
N GLU A 104 7.71 -2.93 18.23
CA GLU A 104 6.33 -2.44 18.33
C GLU A 104 5.40 -3.20 17.37
N THR A 105 4.16 -3.40 17.81
CA THR A 105 3.11 -4.01 16.98
C THR A 105 2.56 -2.94 16.04
N ALA A 106 2.71 -3.15 14.74
CA ALA A 106 2.09 -2.30 13.74
C ALA A 106 0.56 -2.28 13.91
N LYS A 107 -0.05 -1.13 13.66
CA LYS A 107 -1.52 -0.95 13.68
C LYS A 107 -1.96 -0.26 12.40
N GLY A 108 -3.14 -0.61 11.93
CA GLY A 108 -3.73 -0.07 10.71
C GLY A 108 -5.15 -0.59 10.52
N GLN A 109 -5.90 0.03 9.62
CA GLN A 109 -7.23 -0.42 9.24
C GLN A 109 -7.15 -1.45 8.10
N PRO A 110 -8.14 -2.35 7.96
CA PRO A 110 -8.23 -3.25 6.83
C PRO A 110 -8.01 -2.54 5.48
N GLY A 111 -7.06 -3.07 4.72
CA GLY A 111 -6.59 -2.57 3.44
C GLY A 111 -5.35 -1.68 3.51
N GLU A 112 -5.10 -1.00 4.63
CA GLU A 112 -3.93 -0.14 4.78
C GLU A 112 -2.65 -0.98 4.77
N ALA A 113 -1.63 -0.47 4.08
CA ALA A 113 -0.29 -1.04 4.12
C ALA A 113 0.59 -0.23 5.08
N VAL A 114 1.40 -0.92 5.88
CA VAL A 114 2.35 -0.31 6.82
C VAL A 114 3.73 -0.89 6.58
N GLU A 115 4.76 -0.05 6.60
CA GLU A 115 6.13 -0.51 6.61
C GLU A 115 6.60 -0.74 8.04
N VAL A 116 7.21 -1.89 8.29
CA VAL A 116 7.82 -2.23 9.57
C VAL A 116 9.34 -2.30 9.41
N TRP A 117 10.05 -1.44 10.12
CA TRP A 117 11.51 -1.46 10.20
C TRP A 117 11.96 -2.46 11.26
N ILE A 118 12.82 -3.39 10.86
CA ILE A 118 13.42 -4.37 11.76
C ILE A 118 14.93 -4.18 11.72
N ALA A 119 15.47 -3.63 12.82
CA ALA A 119 16.90 -3.41 12.94
C ALA A 119 17.67 -4.74 12.98
N ALA A 120 18.87 -4.77 12.41
CA ALA A 120 19.74 -5.94 12.33
C ALA A 120 19.88 -6.72 13.65
N GLN A 121 19.94 -6.00 14.78
CA GLN A 121 20.06 -6.59 16.12
C GLN A 121 18.93 -7.57 16.49
N TYR A 122 17.75 -7.45 15.87
CA TYR A 122 16.62 -8.35 16.06
C TYR A 122 16.58 -9.48 15.03
N LEU A 123 17.36 -9.42 13.96
CA LEU A 123 17.35 -10.40 12.88
C LEU A 123 18.22 -11.61 13.24
N THR A 124 17.86 -12.31 14.31
CA THR A 124 18.54 -13.53 14.74
C THR A 124 17.55 -14.67 15.00
N VAL A 125 18.02 -15.91 14.88
CA VAL A 125 17.23 -17.10 15.26
C VAL A 125 16.72 -16.96 16.69
N ALA A 126 17.57 -16.53 17.62
CA ALA A 126 17.19 -16.37 19.02
C ALA A 126 16.04 -15.37 19.22
N SER A 127 16.04 -14.26 18.48
CA SER A 127 14.95 -13.27 18.52
C SER A 127 13.65 -13.81 17.94
N ALA A 128 13.71 -14.55 16.83
CA ALA A 128 12.53 -15.14 16.19
C ALA A 128 11.95 -16.32 16.98
N THR A 129 12.74 -17.04 17.78
CA THR A 129 12.27 -18.20 18.56
C THR A 129 11.89 -17.89 20.00
N ARG A 130 11.93 -16.60 20.40
CA ARG A 130 11.48 -16.12 21.72
C ARG A 130 10.12 -16.69 22.12
N GLU A 131 10.02 -17.14 23.37
CA GLU A 131 8.78 -17.73 23.89
C GLU A 131 7.74 -16.69 24.29
N ASP A 132 8.19 -15.48 24.63
CA ASP A 132 7.36 -14.34 25.05
C ASP A 132 6.68 -13.62 23.88
N THR A 133 7.04 -13.95 22.64
CA THR A 133 6.33 -13.50 21.44
C THR A 133 5.57 -14.66 20.80
N LYS A 134 4.46 -14.36 20.13
CA LYS A 134 3.56 -15.37 19.51
C LYS A 134 3.15 -14.92 18.12
N ALA A 135 2.78 -15.87 17.27
CA ALA A 135 2.16 -15.62 15.98
C ALA A 135 1.06 -16.66 15.76
N TRP A 136 -0.04 -16.24 15.17
CA TRP A 136 -1.24 -17.06 14.97
C TRP A 136 -1.62 -17.09 13.50
N GLY A 137 -1.82 -18.29 12.94
CA GLY A 137 -2.16 -18.48 11.53
C GLY A 137 -0.99 -18.81 10.61
N THR A 138 -1.29 -18.95 9.32
CA THR A 138 -0.35 -19.35 8.27
C THR A 138 -0.58 -18.48 7.04
N PHE A 139 0.43 -17.71 6.63
CA PHE A 139 0.41 -16.68 5.56
C PHE A 139 -0.53 -15.49 5.80
N VAL A 140 -1.68 -15.72 6.42
CA VAL A 140 -2.55 -14.71 7.02
C VAL A 140 -2.42 -14.85 8.54
N TYR A 141 -2.05 -13.77 9.20
CA TYR A 141 -1.78 -13.76 10.63
C TYR A 141 -2.74 -12.81 11.36
N THR A 142 -3.08 -13.09 12.61
CA THR A 142 -3.79 -12.10 13.44
C THR A 142 -2.93 -10.84 13.58
N ASP A 143 -3.57 -9.69 13.75
CA ASP A 143 -2.86 -8.41 13.71
C ASP A 143 -1.89 -8.15 14.88
N ASP A 144 -1.98 -8.95 15.93
CA ASP A 144 -1.10 -8.97 17.10
C ASP A 144 0.05 -9.99 17.00
N SER A 145 0.13 -10.75 15.91
CA SER A 145 1.21 -11.69 15.66
C SER A 145 2.57 -11.00 15.49
N ASP A 146 3.60 -11.49 16.17
CA ASP A 146 4.98 -11.02 16.02
C ASP A 146 5.46 -11.16 14.57
N ILE A 147 5.77 -10.02 13.97
CA ILE A 147 6.12 -9.91 12.55
C ILE A 147 7.44 -10.62 12.22
N LEU A 148 8.40 -10.67 13.15
CA LEU A 148 9.67 -11.36 12.92
C LEU A 148 9.45 -12.87 12.79
N LYS A 149 8.63 -13.47 13.65
CA LYS A 149 8.16 -14.87 13.53
C LYS A 149 7.43 -15.10 12.22
N ALA A 150 6.48 -14.23 11.89
CA ALA A 150 5.68 -14.35 10.67
C ALA A 150 6.55 -14.28 9.39
N LEU A 151 7.57 -13.41 9.37
CA LEU A 151 8.51 -13.28 8.26
C LEU A 151 9.33 -14.56 8.02
N VAL A 152 9.88 -15.16 9.09
CA VAL A 152 10.63 -16.42 8.99
C VAL A 152 9.68 -17.56 8.61
N HIS A 153 8.54 -17.67 9.27
CA HIS A 153 7.53 -18.70 9.01
C HIS A 153 6.99 -18.66 7.56
N ALA A 154 6.79 -17.46 7.01
CA ALA A 154 6.35 -17.25 5.63
C ALA A 154 7.46 -17.38 4.58
N ASP A 155 8.67 -17.80 4.97
CA ASP A 155 9.84 -17.93 4.09
C ASP A 155 10.25 -16.62 3.40
N LYS A 156 10.02 -15.48 4.08
CA LYS A 156 10.37 -14.16 3.55
C LYS A 156 11.79 -13.75 3.88
N ILE A 157 12.34 -14.27 4.99
CA ILE A 157 13.73 -14.07 5.42
C ILE A 157 14.29 -15.35 6.04
N CYS A 158 15.59 -15.55 5.92
CA CYS A 158 16.35 -16.57 6.64
C CYS A 158 17.24 -15.88 7.68
N LEU A 159 17.27 -16.40 8.91
CA LEU A 159 18.04 -15.82 10.01
C LEU A 159 19.23 -16.71 10.40
N ALA A 160 20.29 -16.07 10.88
CA ALA A 160 21.43 -16.73 11.49
C ALA A 160 21.46 -16.49 13.00
N HIS A 161 22.43 -17.08 13.71
CA HIS A 161 22.62 -16.85 15.14
C HIS A 161 23.18 -15.46 15.47
N VAL A 162 23.79 -14.78 14.48
CA VAL A 162 24.36 -13.44 14.65
C VAL A 162 23.61 -12.43 13.78
N PRO A 163 23.51 -11.16 14.22
CA PRO A 163 22.91 -10.10 13.41
C PRO A 163 23.56 -9.97 12.01
N PRO A 164 22.77 -9.86 10.93
CA PRO A 164 23.29 -9.63 9.60
C PRO A 164 23.78 -8.18 9.40
N PRO A 165 24.52 -7.87 8.33
CA PRO A 165 24.95 -6.51 8.00
C PRO A 165 23.85 -5.66 7.33
N PHE A 166 22.58 -5.99 7.55
CA PHE A 166 21.42 -5.31 6.96
C PHE A 166 20.26 -5.24 7.95
N ASN A 167 19.41 -4.24 7.78
CA ASN A 167 18.08 -4.14 8.35
C ASN A 167 17.05 -4.68 7.36
N VAL A 168 15.86 -4.96 7.85
CA VAL A 168 14.72 -5.41 7.04
C VAL A 168 13.63 -4.34 7.09
N ILE A 169 13.04 -4.02 5.94
CA ILE A 169 11.77 -3.31 5.83
C ILE A 169 10.75 -4.31 5.32
N ALA A 170 9.73 -4.60 6.11
CA ALA A 170 8.61 -5.44 5.69
C ALA A 170 7.38 -4.56 5.43
N THR A 171 6.77 -4.69 4.25
CA THR A 171 5.47 -4.09 3.95
C THR A 171 4.40 -5.11 4.27
N ILE A 172 3.55 -4.80 5.26
CA ILE A 172 2.38 -5.61 5.60
C ILE A 172 1.11 -4.89 5.18
N ARG A 173 0.09 -5.64 4.78
CA ARG A 173 -1.27 -5.10 4.56
C ARG A 173 -2.23 -5.68 5.57
N PHE A 174 -2.97 -4.80 6.23
CA PHE A 174 -4.04 -5.20 7.15
C PHE A 174 -5.23 -5.73 6.35
N LEU A 175 -5.95 -6.69 6.91
CA LEU A 175 -7.14 -7.30 6.32
C LEU A 175 -8.24 -7.39 7.38
N PRO A 176 -9.51 -7.59 6.96
CA PRO A 176 -10.53 -8.05 7.88
C PRO A 176 -10.09 -9.34 8.59
N GLY A 177 -10.60 -9.53 9.79
CA GLY A 177 -10.41 -10.73 10.57
C GLY A 177 -10.98 -12.00 9.92
N CYS A 178 -10.37 -13.14 10.20
CA CYS A 178 -10.89 -14.46 9.85
C CYS A 178 -11.64 -15.10 11.04
N VAL A 179 -12.60 -15.98 10.73
CA VAL A 179 -13.32 -16.76 11.76
C VAL A 179 -12.45 -17.82 12.43
N SER A 180 -11.32 -18.18 11.81
CA SER A 180 -10.32 -19.09 12.32
C SER A 180 -9.00 -18.90 11.58
N TYR A 181 -7.90 -19.13 12.28
CA TYR A 181 -6.52 -19.11 11.78
C TYR A 181 -5.88 -20.46 12.07
N ILE A 182 -5.34 -21.11 11.05
CA ILE A 182 -4.68 -22.41 11.20
C ILE A 182 -3.18 -22.17 11.38
N GLY A 183 -2.64 -22.54 12.55
CA GLY A 183 -1.21 -22.53 12.81
C GLY A 183 -0.48 -23.65 12.06
N SER A 184 0.78 -23.45 11.75
CA SER A 184 1.64 -24.51 11.20
C SER A 184 3.09 -24.35 11.65
N THR A 185 3.93 -25.33 11.31
CA THR A 185 5.37 -25.23 11.51
C THR A 185 6.06 -25.13 10.17
N ARG A 186 6.83 -24.06 9.98
CA ARG A 186 7.59 -23.77 8.76
C ARG A 186 8.88 -23.04 9.16
N ASN A 187 9.99 -23.36 8.50
CA ASN A 187 11.28 -22.73 8.75
C ASN A 187 11.66 -22.66 10.24
N ASP A 188 11.43 -23.78 10.94
CA ASP A 188 11.68 -23.94 12.38
C ASP A 188 10.92 -22.97 13.30
N ILE A 189 9.94 -22.25 12.77
CA ILE A 189 8.98 -21.43 13.52
C ILE A 189 7.64 -22.16 13.53
N THR A 190 7.06 -22.31 14.72
CA THR A 190 5.68 -22.79 14.89
C THR A 190 4.78 -21.61 15.23
N THR A 191 3.74 -21.42 14.42
CA THR A 191 2.63 -20.53 14.73
C THR A 191 1.47 -21.33 15.32
N GLN A 192 0.61 -20.66 16.09
CA GLN A 192 -0.52 -21.31 16.74
C GLN A 192 -1.80 -21.12 15.94
N SER A 193 -2.74 -22.04 16.12
CA SER A 193 -4.10 -21.79 15.67
C SER A 193 -4.78 -20.79 16.60
N TYR A 194 -5.72 -20.03 16.06
CA TYR A 194 -6.59 -19.14 16.83
C TYR A 194 -7.97 -19.15 16.19
N ASP A 195 -9.00 -18.87 16.98
CA ASP A 195 -10.37 -18.78 16.47
C ASP A 195 -10.63 -17.37 15.92
N ASN A 196 -11.84 -16.86 16.08
CA ASN A 196 -12.23 -15.55 15.57
C ASN A 196 -11.35 -14.42 16.14
N TYR A 197 -10.76 -13.63 15.25
CA TYR A 197 -10.01 -12.41 15.60
C TYR A 197 -10.40 -11.29 14.65
N GLY A 198 -10.51 -10.05 15.15
CA GLY A 198 -11.15 -8.94 14.42
C GLY A 198 -10.38 -8.40 13.21
N THR A 199 -9.07 -8.59 13.16
CA THR A 199 -8.17 -8.01 12.16
C THR A 199 -7.00 -8.95 11.86
N SER A 200 -6.53 -8.93 10.61
CA SER A 200 -5.39 -9.74 10.18
C SER A 200 -4.32 -8.86 9.52
N TYR A 201 -3.13 -9.41 9.29
CA TYR A 201 -2.22 -8.90 8.27
C TYR A 201 -1.68 -10.01 7.37
N VAL A 202 -1.22 -9.59 6.19
CA VAL A 202 -0.41 -10.38 5.27
C VAL A 202 0.90 -9.65 4.97
N ILE A 203 1.97 -10.41 4.71
CA ILE A 203 3.26 -9.86 4.31
C ILE A 203 3.30 -9.79 2.79
N GLU A 204 3.32 -8.58 2.24
CA GLU A 204 3.33 -8.37 0.78
C GLU A 204 4.76 -8.41 0.24
N HIS A 205 5.63 -7.58 0.81
CA HIS A 205 6.97 -7.34 0.29
C HIS A 205 8.00 -7.19 1.41
N VAL A 206 9.26 -7.52 1.11
CA VAL A 206 10.39 -7.39 2.04
C VAL A 206 11.58 -6.80 1.31
N ARG A 207 12.22 -5.79 1.92
CA ARG A 207 13.44 -5.14 1.41
C ARG A 207 14.57 -5.27 2.43
N LEU A 208 15.77 -5.55 1.94
CA LEU A 208 16.99 -5.53 2.74
C LEU A 208 17.68 -4.19 2.55
N VAL A 209 18.02 -3.51 3.64
CA VAL A 209 18.68 -2.21 3.62
C VAL A 209 20.01 -2.33 4.37
N PRO A 210 21.15 -1.93 3.79
CA PRO A 210 22.44 -2.01 4.49
C PRO A 210 22.38 -1.38 5.89
N ALA A 211 22.89 -2.09 6.89
CA ALA A 211 23.06 -1.54 8.22
C ALA A 211 24.29 -0.63 8.17
N MET A 212 24.06 0.69 8.08
CA MET A 212 25.15 1.67 8.10
C MET A 212 26.07 1.38 9.30
N ALA A 213 27.35 1.09 9.03
CA ALA A 213 28.34 0.93 10.08
C ALA A 213 28.42 2.24 10.86
N ARG A 214 28.39 2.17 12.20
CA ARG A 214 28.64 3.35 13.06
C ARG A 214 29.92 4.03 12.56
N ALA A 215 29.81 5.26 12.06
CA ALA A 215 30.94 6.12 11.84
C ALA A 215 31.60 6.35 13.20
N ASN A 216 32.67 5.61 13.50
CA ASN A 216 33.51 5.84 14.66
C ASN A 216 34.12 7.25 14.52
N LYS A 217 33.48 8.26 15.10
CA LYS A 217 34.15 9.51 15.45
C LYS A 217 35.18 9.18 16.53
N ARG A 218 36.38 8.80 16.09
CA ARG A 218 37.57 8.82 16.94
C ARG A 218 37.79 10.27 17.37
N LYS A 219 37.75 10.52 18.68
CA LYS A 219 38.37 11.71 19.28
C LYS A 219 39.88 11.55 19.24
#